data_AF-A0A3P1XQ83-F1
#
_entry.id   AF-A0A3P1XQ83-F1
#
_cell.length_a   1.000
_cell.length_b   1.000
_cell.length_c   1.000
_cell.angle_alpha   90.00
_cell.angle_beta   90.00
_cell.angle_gamma   90.00
#
_symmetry.space_group_name_H-M   'P 1'
#
loop_
_entity.id
_entity.type
_entity.pdbx_description
1 polymer ?
#
loop_
_entity_poly.entity_id
_entity_poly.type
_entity_poly.pdbx_seq_one_letter_code
_entity_poly.pdbx_strand_id
1 'polypeptide(L)' 'MRHLTWEQRSTISAMYKHGCTQKMIAQAIGKDKSVVSRELKRNRNEKEKYTFSYA' A
#
# COMPACT_ATOMS: atom_id res chain seq x y z
N MET A 1 -16.82 3.49 4.43
CA MET A 1 -15.40 3.09 4.25
C MET A 1 -14.57 4.35 4.09
N ARG A 2 -13.62 4.64 4.99
CA ARG A 2 -12.64 5.70 4.73
C ARG A 2 -11.64 5.16 3.72
N HIS A 3 -11.62 5.75 2.53
CA HIS A 3 -10.62 5.44 1.51
C HIS A 3 -9.24 5.89 2.02
N LEU A 4 -8.20 5.14 1.65
CA LEU A 4 -6.81 5.55 1.89
C LEU A 4 -6.55 6.85 1.14
N THR A 5 -5.92 7.81 1.82
CA THR A 5 -5.47 9.05 1.19
C THR A 5 -4.37 8.75 0.17
N TRP A 6 -4.12 9.70 -0.73
CA TRP A 6 -3.02 9.58 -1.69
C TRP A 6 -1.68 9.39 -0.99
N GLU A 7 -1.43 10.15 0.08
CA GLU A 7 -0.22 10.03 0.89
C GLU A 7 -0.06 8.63 1.48
N GLN A 8 -1.12 8.06 2.06
CA GLN A 8 -1.08 6.70 2.61
C GLN A 8 -0.78 5.66 1.52
N ARG A 9 -1.34 5.82 0.31
CA ARG A 9 -1.04 4.92 -0.83
C ARG A 9 0.40 5.05 -1.28
N SER A 10 0.93 6.28 -1.33
CA SER A 10 2.34 6.54 -1.63
C SER A 10 3.27 5.86 -0.60
N THR A 11 2.98 5.99 0.69
CA THR A 11 3.72 5.32 1.77
C THR A 11 3.65 3.79 1.65
N ILE A 12 2.46 3.22 1.42
CA ILE A 12 2.29 1.77 1.19
C ILE A 12 3.18 1.31 0.03
N SER A 13 3.17 2.03 -1.09
CA SER A 13 3.98 1.72 -2.27
C SER A 13 5.48 1.72 -1.96
N ALA A 14 5.98 2.80 -1.34
CA ALA A 14 7.40 2.97 -1.08
C ALA A 14 7.90 1.88 -0.13
N MET A 15 7.21 1.70 1.01
CA MET A 15 7.60 0.71 2.01
C MET A 15 7.49 -0.72 1.48
N TYR A 16 6.46 -1.03 0.67
CA TYR A 16 6.34 -2.35 0.04
C TYR A 16 7.50 -2.64 -0.91
N LYS A 17 7.94 -1.66 -1.71
CA LYS A 17 9.13 -1.77 -2.57
C LYS A 17 10.43 -1.95 -1.79
N HIS A 18 10.52 -1.37 -0.60
CA HIS A 18 11.64 -1.58 0.32
C HIS A 18 11.58 -2.91 1.09
N GLY A 19 10.62 -3.79 0.80
CA GLY A 19 10.50 -5.10 1.45
C GLY A 19 9.94 -5.03 2.87
N CYS A 20 9.35 -3.91 3.28
CA CYS A 20 8.74 -3.81 4.61
C CYS A 20 7.54 -4.74 4.75
N THR A 21 7.35 -5.29 5.95
CA THR A 21 6.19 -6.14 6.23
C THR A 21 4.90 -5.32 6.26
N GLN A 22 3.77 -5.95 5.91
CA GLN A 22 2.45 -5.29 5.96
C GLN A 22 2.11 -4.73 7.35
N LYS A 23 2.64 -5.32 8.43
CA LYS A 23 2.45 -4.85 9.81
C LYS A 23 3.15 -3.49 10.03
N MET A 24 4.39 -3.36 9.55
CA MET A 24 5.13 -2.09 9.64
C MET A 24 4.47 -1.00 8.80
N ILE A 25 4.04 -1.35 7.59
CA ILE A 25 3.33 -0.43 6.70
C ILE A 25 2.05 0.07 7.36
N ALA A 26 1.27 -0.83 7.97
CA ALA A 26 0.03 -0.52 8.66
C ALA A 26 0.25 0.45 9.83
N GLN A 27 1.31 0.22 10.63
CA GLN A 27 1.71 1.14 11.70
C GLN A 27 2.09 2.52 11.15
N ALA A 28 2.87 2.57 10.07
CA ALA A 28 3.32 3.83 9.47
C ALA A 28 2.17 4.71 8.95
N ILE A 29 1.09 4.10 8.42
CA ILE A 29 -0.06 4.84 7.88
C ILE A 29 -1.23 4.99 8.88
N GLY A 30 -1.08 4.48 10.11
CA GLY A 30 -2.12 4.49 11.13
C GLY A 30 -3.38 3.70 10.73
N LYS A 31 -3.21 2.52 10.13
CA LYS A 31 -4.31 1.64 9.69
C LYS A 31 -4.11 0.21 10.17
N ASP A 32 -5.18 -0.56 10.01
CA ASP A 32 -5.14 -2.01 10.18
C ASP A 32 -4.34 -2.71 9.09
N LYS A 33 -3.65 -3.80 9.46
CA LYS A 33 -2.96 -4.69 8.52
C LYS A 33 -3.91 -5.19 7.42
N SER A 34 -5.18 -5.44 7.76
CA SER A 34 -6.19 -5.90 6.80
C SER A 34 -6.49 -4.86 5.71
N VAL A 35 -6.35 -3.55 6.01
CA VAL A 35 -6.49 -2.47 5.02
C VAL A 35 -5.33 -2.50 4.03
N VAL A 36 -4.10 -2.63 4.53
CA VAL A 36 -2.90 -2.74 3.68
C VAL A 36 -2.96 -4.00 2.81
N SER A 37 -3.36 -5.13 3.38
CA SER A 37 -3.53 -6.39 2.63
C SER A 37 -4.55 -6.25 1.50
N ARG A 38 -5.71 -5.63 1.76
CA ARG A 38 -6.73 -5.37 0.74
C ARG A 38 -6.23 -4.42 -0.34
N GLU A 39 -5.51 -3.36 0.02
CA GLU A 39 -4.92 -2.40 -0.93
C GLU A 39 -3.87 -3.07 -1.83
N LEU A 40 -2.97 -3.86 -1.24
CA LEU A 40 -1.97 -4.62 -2.00
C LEU A 40 -2.62 -5.64 -2.91
N LYS A 41 -3.65 -6.37 -2.42
CA LYS A 41 -4.41 -7.33 -3.24
C LYS A 41 -5.14 -6.65 -4.40
N ARG A 42 -5.71 -5.45 -4.17
CA ARG A 42 -6.43 -4.68 -5.17
C ARG A 42 -5.51 -4.11 -6.26
N ASN A 43 -4.29 -3.72 -5.90
CA ASN A 43 -3.28 -3.22 -6.84
C ASN A 43 -2.31 -4.30 -7.30
N ARG A 44 -2.59 -5.57 -7.03
CA ARG A 44 -1.82 -6.71 -7.52
C ARG A 44 -2.18 -6.98 -8.98
N ASN A 45 -1.83 -6.05 -9.86
CA ASN A 45 -1.82 -6.35 -11.29
C ASN A 45 -0.59 -7.21 -11.59
N GLU A 46 -0.77 -8.13 -12.54
CA GLU A 46 0.05 -9.27 -12.97
C GLU A 46 1.51 -8.97 -13.38
N LYS A 47 1.97 -7.72 -13.19
CA LYS A 47 3.36 -7.32 -13.39
C LYS A 47 3.91 -6.87 -12.06
N GLU A 48 4.95 -7.56 -11.58
CA GLU A 48 5.69 -7.38 -10.33
C GLU A 48 6.33 -5.99 -10.10
N LYS A 49 5.75 -4.92 -10.64
CA LYS A 49 6.13 -3.54 -10.37
C LYS A 49 4.89 -2.72 -10.10
N TYR A 50 4.59 -2.55 -8.81
CA TYR A 50 3.67 -1.53 -8.31
C TYR A 50 4.09 -0.17 -8.89
N THR A 51 3.38 0.27 -9.92
CA THR A 51 3.63 1.51 -10.64
C THR A 51 2.42 2.40 -10.42
N PHE A 52 2.61 3.40 -9.56
CA PHE A 52 1.63 4.47 -9.39
C PHE A 52 1.80 5.40 -10.60
N SER A 53 0.92 5.28 -11.59
CA SER A 53 0.92 6.16 -12.77
C SER A 53 0.29 7.50 -12.39
N TYR A 54 1.03 8.59 -12.58
CA TYR A 54 0.45 9.93 -12.65
C TYR A 54 -0.26 10.09 -13.99
N ALA A 55 -1.58 10.17 -13.96
CA ALA A 55 -2.43 10.71 -15.02
C ALA A 55 -3.53 11.53 -14.35
#